data_AF-A0AAD1PY81-F1
#
_entry.id   AF-A0AAD1PY81-F1
#
_cell.length_a   1.000
_cell.length_b   1.000
_cell.length_c   1.000
_cell.angle_alpha   90.00
_cell.angle_beta   90.00
_cell.angle_gamma   90.00
#
_symmetry.space_group_name_H-M   'P 1'
#
loop_
_entity.id
_entity.type
_entity.pdbx_description
1 polymer ?
#
loop_
_entity_poly.entity_id
_entity_poly.type
_entity_poly.pdbx_seq_one_letter_code
_entity_poly.pdbx_strand_id
1 'polypeptide(L)'
;MKNPLEAIEIVNLDHLGIVAGIIDEMELVEEVNKKVGLRAKEAVSPGQVMKAMILNGLGFLSAPLYLFENFFVGKATEHLIGEGVIAEQLNDDRIGRALDKYYEVGTTNLFTAIALKAAQKFQVEKESVHLDSSSISVEGEYKSKEEENQEIEEEMKAIKIVHGYSRDKRPDLKQFIIDMVVSGDGDVPLYLKIDDGNADDKSVFVERLKEFKK
;
A
#
# COMPACT_ATOMS: atom_id res chain seq x y z
N MET A 1 0.86 41.21 -24.99
CA MET A 1 0.79 41.47 -23.54
C MET A 1 -0.27 40.54 -22.99
N LYS A 2 0.13 39.56 -22.17
CA LYS A 2 -0.81 38.63 -21.54
C LYS A 2 -1.66 39.38 -20.51
N ASN A 3 -2.94 39.06 -20.47
CA ASN A 3 -3.95 39.69 -19.63
C ASN A 3 -3.53 39.54 -18.15
N PRO A 4 -3.56 40.58 -17.29
CA PRO A 4 -3.16 40.48 -15.88
C PRO A 4 -4.11 39.61 -15.02
N LEU A 5 -5.08 38.98 -15.67
CA LEU A 5 -5.98 37.93 -15.17
C LEU A 5 -5.58 36.52 -15.67
N GLU A 6 -4.29 36.28 -15.95
CA GLU A 6 -3.70 34.94 -15.73
C GLU A 6 -3.61 34.73 -14.20
N ALA A 7 -4.74 34.85 -13.51
CA ALA A 7 -5.59 33.76 -13.02
C ALA A 7 -4.92 33.13 -11.80
N ILE A 8 -5.08 33.80 -10.66
CA ILE A 8 -4.79 33.19 -9.36
C ILE A 8 -5.67 31.95 -9.27
N GLU A 9 -5.07 30.78 -9.42
CA GLU A 9 -5.74 29.51 -9.24
C GLU A 9 -5.72 29.19 -7.74
N ILE A 10 -6.90 29.14 -7.13
CA ILE A 10 -7.05 28.78 -5.73
C ILE A 10 -7.37 27.29 -5.69
N VAL A 11 -6.40 26.51 -5.20
CA VAL A 11 -6.52 25.07 -5.01
C VAL A 11 -6.47 24.73 -3.53
N ASN A 12 -7.18 23.68 -3.13
CA ASN A 12 -7.21 23.22 -1.75
C ASN A 12 -6.14 22.15 -1.51
N LEU A 13 -5.27 22.38 -0.51
CA LEU A 13 -4.33 21.38 0.01
C LEU A 13 -4.95 20.52 1.11
N ASP A 14 -5.85 21.09 1.91
CA ASP A 14 -6.51 20.41 3.02
C ASP A 14 -5.50 19.77 4.02
N HIS A 15 -5.94 18.77 4.80
CA HIS A 15 -5.05 17.93 5.61
C HIS A 15 -4.06 17.09 4.79
N LEU A 16 -4.30 16.95 3.48
CA LEU A 16 -3.48 16.12 2.58
C LEU A 16 -2.06 16.67 2.43
N GLY A 17 -1.86 17.98 2.57
CA GLY A 17 -0.53 18.60 2.51
C GLY A 17 0.41 18.10 3.62
N ILE A 18 -0.11 17.85 4.83
CA ILE A 18 0.68 17.31 5.94
C ILE A 18 1.15 15.89 5.62
N VAL A 19 0.22 15.06 5.14
CA VAL A 19 0.52 13.67 4.78
C VAL A 19 1.50 13.63 3.61
N ALA A 20 1.26 14.42 2.56
CA ALA A 20 2.13 14.51 1.41
C ALA A 20 3.55 14.93 1.81
N GLY A 21 3.67 15.91 2.73
CA GLY A 21 4.96 16.35 3.26
C GLY A 21 5.73 15.24 3.98
N ILE A 22 5.06 14.42 4.82
CA ILE A 22 5.69 13.27 5.47
C ILE A 22 6.11 12.21 4.45
N ILE A 23 5.28 11.95 3.44
CA ILE A 23 5.60 11.00 2.35
C ILE A 23 6.84 11.46 1.58
N ASP A 24 6.95 12.77 1.30
CA ASP A 24 8.11 13.36 0.62
C ASP A 24 9.36 13.32 1.50
N GLU A 25 9.23 13.62 2.80
CA GLU A 25 10.34 13.58 3.74
C GLU A 25 10.93 12.17 3.87
N MET A 26 10.09 11.14 3.89
CA MET A 26 10.55 9.74 3.91
C MET A 26 11.03 9.22 2.55
N GLU A 27 10.94 10.02 1.49
CA GLU A 27 11.34 9.68 0.13
C GLU A 27 10.69 8.37 -0.36
N LEU A 28 9.40 8.21 -0.08
CA LEU A 28 8.61 7.02 -0.43
C LEU A 28 8.51 6.89 -1.94
N VAL A 29 8.26 7.99 -2.66
CA VAL A 29 8.08 7.99 -4.12
C VAL A 29 9.34 7.45 -4.78
N GLU A 30 10.51 7.89 -4.34
CA GLU A 30 11.81 7.48 -4.85
C GLU A 30 12.09 6.01 -4.56
N GLU A 31 11.81 5.54 -3.34
CA GLU A 31 12.05 4.14 -2.99
C GLU A 31 11.13 3.19 -3.76
N VAL A 32 9.86 3.55 -3.92
CA VAL A 32 8.91 2.79 -4.75
C VAL A 32 9.38 2.78 -6.21
N ASN A 33 9.74 3.93 -6.77
CA ASN A 33 10.22 4.03 -8.14
C ASN A 33 11.49 3.20 -8.38
N LYS A 34 12.38 3.15 -7.39
CA LYS A 34 13.60 2.33 -7.43
C LYS A 34 13.27 0.82 -7.40
N LYS A 35 12.31 0.40 -6.59
CA LYS A 35 11.93 -1.02 -6.44
C LYS A 35 11.08 -1.54 -7.59
N VAL A 36 10.15 -0.71 -8.06
CA VAL A 36 9.16 -1.05 -9.08
C VAL A 36 9.66 -0.76 -10.50
N GLY A 37 10.55 0.23 -10.65
CA GLY A 37 11.05 0.67 -11.93
C GLY A 37 10.12 1.68 -12.63
N LEU A 38 10.73 2.55 -13.41
CA LEU A 38 10.06 3.57 -14.21
C LEU A 38 9.87 3.09 -15.65
N ARG A 39 8.80 3.53 -16.30
CA ARG A 39 8.63 3.39 -17.75
C ARG A 39 8.46 4.77 -18.38
N ALA A 40 9.20 5.04 -19.46
CA ALA A 40 9.24 6.36 -20.10
C ALA A 40 7.87 6.86 -20.61
N LYS A 41 6.91 5.96 -20.86
CA LYS A 41 5.56 6.29 -21.33
C LYS A 41 4.56 6.51 -20.19
N GLU A 42 4.95 6.33 -18.94
CA GLU A 42 4.07 6.54 -17.79
C GLU A 42 4.11 8.01 -17.39
N ALA A 43 2.99 8.71 -17.55
CA ALA A 43 2.86 10.10 -17.11
C ALA A 43 3.00 10.24 -15.59
N VAL A 44 2.50 9.25 -14.84
CA VAL A 44 2.57 9.19 -13.37
C VAL A 44 3.36 7.95 -12.97
N SER A 45 4.46 8.16 -12.26
CA SER A 45 5.33 7.08 -11.80
C SER A 45 4.65 6.17 -10.76
N PRO A 46 5.08 4.91 -10.58
CA PRO A 46 4.54 4.04 -9.54
C PRO A 46 4.58 4.67 -8.14
N GLY A 47 5.67 5.34 -7.75
CA GLY A 47 5.76 6.02 -6.46
C GLY A 47 4.72 7.13 -6.30
N GLN A 48 4.47 7.92 -7.34
CA GLN A 48 3.43 8.95 -7.33
C GLN A 48 2.03 8.33 -7.23
N VAL A 49 1.79 7.19 -7.90
CA VAL A 49 0.53 6.45 -7.75
C VAL A 49 0.35 5.96 -6.32
N MET A 50 1.39 5.41 -5.69
CA MET A 50 1.31 5.00 -4.28
C MET A 50 1.02 6.18 -3.34
N LYS A 51 1.69 7.32 -3.54
CA LYS A 51 1.40 8.56 -2.82
C LYS A 51 -0.07 8.97 -3.00
N ALA A 52 -0.58 8.94 -4.23
CA ALA A 52 -1.99 9.22 -4.51
C ALA A 52 -2.93 8.29 -3.73
N MET A 53 -2.63 6.98 -3.70
CA MET A 53 -3.46 6.00 -3.01
C MET A 53 -3.49 6.23 -1.49
N ILE A 54 -2.36 6.61 -0.89
CA ILE A 54 -2.30 6.95 0.54
C ILE A 54 -3.14 8.20 0.83
N LEU A 55 -3.01 9.25 0.02
CA LEU A 55 -3.81 10.47 0.16
C LEU A 55 -5.31 10.21 -0.01
N ASN A 56 -5.68 9.37 -0.97
CA ASN A 56 -7.07 8.95 -1.17
C ASN A 56 -7.61 8.12 0.00
N GLY A 57 -6.82 7.18 0.52
CA GLY A 57 -7.21 6.30 1.62
C GLY A 57 -7.47 7.03 2.94
N LEU A 58 -6.81 8.17 3.16
CA LEU A 58 -7.06 9.04 4.32
C LEU A 58 -8.29 9.95 4.15
N GLY A 59 -8.88 9.98 2.96
CA GLY A 59 -10.10 10.74 2.64
C GLY A 59 -11.40 10.10 3.11
N PHE A 60 -11.35 8.96 3.83
CA PHE A 60 -12.52 8.23 4.36
C PHE A 60 -13.63 7.95 3.33
N LEU A 61 -13.33 7.30 2.19
CA LEU A 61 -14.35 6.95 1.21
C LEU A 61 -14.27 5.50 0.72
N SER A 62 -15.40 4.81 0.81
CA SER A 62 -15.66 3.50 0.19
C SER A 62 -15.99 3.67 -1.30
N ALA A 63 -15.09 4.30 -2.06
CA ALA A 63 -15.30 4.57 -3.48
C ALA A 63 -14.72 3.45 -4.36
N PRO A 64 -15.44 2.97 -5.38
CA PRO A 64 -14.88 2.11 -6.41
C PRO A 64 -13.68 2.73 -7.12
N LEU A 65 -12.79 1.89 -7.66
CA LEU A 65 -11.53 2.33 -8.28
C LEU A 65 -11.73 3.31 -9.46
N TYR A 66 -12.81 3.16 -10.24
CA TYR A 66 -13.14 4.06 -11.36
C TYR A 66 -13.52 5.48 -10.92
N LEU A 67 -13.74 5.72 -9.62
CA LEU A 67 -13.97 7.06 -9.06
C LEU A 67 -12.72 7.69 -8.45
N PHE A 68 -11.55 7.04 -8.57
CA PHE A 68 -10.31 7.51 -7.94
C PHE A 68 -9.91 8.91 -8.41
N GLU A 69 -10.04 9.19 -9.72
CA GLU A 69 -9.81 10.51 -10.31
C GLU A 69 -10.66 11.61 -9.64
N ASN A 70 -11.93 11.33 -9.37
CA ASN A 70 -12.87 12.30 -8.79
C ASN A 70 -12.44 12.80 -7.42
N PHE A 71 -11.68 12.00 -6.66
CA PHE A 71 -11.12 12.46 -5.40
C PHE A 71 -10.14 13.61 -5.62
N PHE A 72 -9.40 13.65 -6.72
CA PHE A 72 -8.36 14.64 -6.99
C PHE A 72 -8.86 15.89 -7.71
N VAL A 73 -10.09 15.90 -8.20
CA VAL A 73 -10.72 17.09 -8.81
C VAL A 73 -10.76 18.24 -7.79
N GLY A 74 -10.19 19.39 -8.16
CA GLY A 74 -10.12 20.59 -7.32
C GLY A 74 -9.07 20.56 -6.20
N LYS A 75 -8.22 19.52 -6.15
CA LYS A 75 -7.07 19.44 -5.26
C LYS A 75 -5.79 19.89 -5.98
N ALA A 76 -4.82 20.36 -5.21
CA ALA A 76 -3.51 20.77 -5.73
C ALA A 76 -2.64 19.55 -6.14
N THR A 77 -3.04 18.79 -7.15
CA THR A 77 -2.36 17.53 -7.55
C THR A 77 -0.88 17.72 -7.86
N GLU A 78 -0.52 18.81 -8.53
CA GLU A 78 0.89 19.12 -8.81
C GLU A 78 1.72 19.28 -7.54
N HIS A 79 1.13 19.88 -6.51
CA HIS A 79 1.80 20.12 -5.23
C HIS A 79 1.76 18.89 -4.32
N LEU A 80 0.65 18.14 -4.35
CA LEU A 80 0.43 16.97 -3.50
C LEU A 80 1.13 15.72 -4.02
N ILE A 81 1.26 15.55 -5.34
CA ILE A 81 1.70 14.30 -5.97
C ILE A 81 3.01 14.50 -6.73
N GLY A 82 3.11 15.57 -7.51
CA GLY A 82 4.32 15.96 -8.23
C GLY A 82 4.02 16.77 -9.49
N GLU A 83 5.03 17.44 -10.01
CA GLU A 83 4.93 18.37 -11.15
C GLU A 83 4.22 17.75 -12.37
N GLY A 84 3.26 18.49 -12.95
CA GLY A 84 2.52 18.07 -14.15
C GLY A 84 1.46 16.99 -13.92
N VAL A 85 1.27 16.51 -12.68
CA VAL A 85 0.23 15.52 -12.37
C VAL A 85 -1.14 16.19 -12.35
N ILE A 86 -2.05 15.67 -13.16
CA ILE A 86 -3.46 16.09 -13.21
C ILE A 86 -4.38 14.93 -12.76
N ALA A 87 -5.59 15.26 -12.32
CA ALA A 87 -6.53 14.27 -11.78
C ALA A 87 -6.86 13.15 -12.79
N GLU A 88 -7.01 13.50 -14.07
CA GLU A 88 -7.34 12.59 -15.18
C GLU A 88 -6.32 11.47 -15.38
N GLN A 89 -5.07 11.69 -14.94
CA GLN A 89 -4.01 10.69 -15.01
C GLN A 89 -4.08 9.67 -13.86
N LEU A 90 -4.86 9.96 -12.81
CA LEU A 90 -5.10 9.10 -11.65
C LEU A 90 -6.39 8.29 -11.83
N ASN A 91 -6.56 7.68 -13.01
CA ASN A 91 -7.70 6.81 -13.32
C ASN A 91 -7.45 5.35 -12.93
N ASP A 92 -8.51 4.54 -12.95
CA ASP A 92 -8.50 3.12 -12.60
C ASP A 92 -7.50 2.29 -13.40
N ASP A 93 -7.36 2.53 -14.71
CA ASP A 93 -6.35 1.89 -15.54
C ASP A 93 -4.93 2.11 -15.00
N ARG A 94 -4.61 3.35 -14.60
CA ARG A 94 -3.29 3.69 -14.06
C ARG A 94 -3.08 3.05 -12.70
N ILE A 95 -4.08 3.10 -11.82
CA ILE A 95 -3.98 2.51 -10.47
C ILE A 95 -3.87 0.98 -10.55
N GLY A 96 -4.72 0.33 -11.37
CA GLY A 96 -4.70 -1.12 -11.57
C GLY A 96 -3.34 -1.61 -12.06
N ARG A 97 -2.79 -0.99 -13.11
CA ARG A 97 -1.44 -1.33 -13.60
C ARG A 97 -0.34 -1.08 -12.57
N ALA A 98 -0.52 -0.16 -11.62
CA ALA A 98 0.44 0.04 -10.53
C ALA A 98 0.34 -1.08 -9.49
N LEU A 99 -0.89 -1.49 -9.14
CA LEU A 99 -1.13 -2.61 -8.23
C LEU A 99 -0.52 -3.92 -8.75
N ASP A 100 -0.68 -4.19 -10.05
CA ASP A 100 -0.06 -5.36 -10.70
C ASP A 100 1.47 -5.34 -10.52
N LYS A 101 2.10 -4.19 -10.78
CA LYS A 101 3.54 -4.03 -10.60
C LYS A 101 3.98 -4.17 -9.13
N TYR A 102 3.19 -3.67 -8.18
CA TYR A 102 3.51 -3.84 -6.75
C TYR A 102 3.45 -5.31 -6.36
N TYR A 103 2.50 -6.06 -6.92
CA TYR A 103 2.41 -7.49 -6.73
C TYR A 103 3.62 -8.22 -7.33
N GLU A 104 4.01 -7.89 -8.57
CA GLU A 104 5.19 -8.49 -9.25
C GLU A 104 6.48 -8.33 -8.43
N VAL A 105 6.67 -7.19 -7.76
CA VAL A 105 7.83 -6.93 -6.88
C VAL A 105 7.74 -7.70 -5.56
N GLY A 106 6.52 -8.07 -5.14
CA GLY A 106 6.22 -8.63 -3.83
C GLY A 106 5.93 -7.52 -2.82
N THR A 107 4.69 -7.49 -2.33
CA THR A 107 4.19 -6.44 -1.41
C THR A 107 4.96 -6.39 -0.09
N THR A 108 5.35 -7.55 0.47
CA THR A 108 6.21 -7.62 1.68
C THR A 108 7.57 -6.97 1.45
N ASN A 109 8.21 -7.24 0.31
CA ASN A 109 9.52 -6.66 -0.02
C ASN A 109 9.42 -5.15 -0.19
N LEU A 110 8.36 -4.69 -0.88
CA LEU A 110 8.11 -3.28 -1.11
C LEU A 110 7.83 -2.54 0.21
N PHE A 111 6.93 -3.07 1.04
CA PHE A 111 6.62 -2.50 2.35
C PHE A 111 7.86 -2.43 3.24
N THR A 112 8.61 -3.53 3.36
CA THR A 112 9.80 -3.61 4.21
C THR A 112 10.86 -2.60 3.75
N ALA A 113 11.06 -2.43 2.44
CA ALA A 113 12.00 -1.45 1.93
C ALA A 113 11.62 0.00 2.29
N ILE A 114 10.33 0.35 2.12
CA ILE A 114 9.81 1.69 2.45
C ILE A 114 9.92 1.92 3.96
N ALA A 115 9.46 0.95 4.76
CA ALA A 115 9.45 1.02 6.22
C ALA A 115 10.87 1.18 6.80
N LEU A 116 11.83 0.38 6.34
CA LEU A 116 13.22 0.48 6.78
C LEU A 116 13.87 1.81 6.38
N LYS A 117 13.56 2.32 5.18
CA LYS A 117 14.04 3.63 4.73
C LYS A 117 13.46 4.76 5.58
N ALA A 118 12.15 4.73 5.84
CA ALA A 118 11.49 5.69 6.72
C ALA A 118 12.06 5.64 8.15
N ALA A 119 12.22 4.44 8.73
CA ALA A 119 12.83 4.26 10.03
C ALA A 119 14.24 4.83 10.09
N GLN A 120 15.05 4.64 9.03
CA GLN A 120 16.38 5.26 8.94
C GLN A 120 16.31 6.78 8.85
N LYS A 121 15.38 7.34 8.04
CA LYS A 121 15.22 8.78 7.85
C LYS A 121 14.84 9.49 9.16
N PHE A 122 13.89 8.90 9.89
CA PHE A 122 13.39 9.43 11.16
C PHE A 122 14.17 8.95 12.39
N GLN A 123 15.27 8.21 12.18
CA GLN A 123 16.16 7.72 13.24
C GLN A 123 15.44 6.86 14.30
N VAL A 124 14.49 6.02 13.86
CA VAL A 124 13.79 5.06 14.72
C VAL A 124 14.76 3.96 15.14
N GLU A 125 14.85 3.71 16.44
CA GLU A 125 15.73 2.69 17.01
C GLU A 125 15.18 1.27 16.74
N LYS A 126 16.07 0.32 16.47
CA LYS A 126 15.72 -1.07 16.09
C LYS A 126 16.39 -2.12 16.99
N GLU A 127 16.73 -1.72 18.20
CA GLU A 127 17.48 -2.52 19.16
C GLU A 127 16.64 -3.69 19.71
N SER A 128 15.35 -3.45 19.87
CA SER A 128 14.33 -4.45 20.10
C SER A 128 13.27 -4.38 18.99
N VAL A 129 12.68 -5.53 18.69
CA VAL A 129 11.56 -5.64 17.77
C VAL A 129 10.52 -6.59 18.35
N HIS A 130 9.25 -6.32 18.06
CA HIS A 130 8.12 -7.15 18.44
C HIS A 130 7.48 -7.72 17.19
N LEU A 131 7.24 -9.03 17.19
CA LEU A 131 6.51 -9.73 16.14
C LEU A 131 5.21 -10.23 16.75
N ASP A 132 4.11 -9.88 16.12
CA ASP A 132 2.79 -10.44 16.42
C ASP A 132 2.01 -10.62 15.11
N SER A 133 0.97 -11.43 15.19
CA SER A 133 0.05 -11.66 14.09
C SER A 133 -1.37 -11.23 14.47
N SER A 134 -2.17 -10.90 13.46
CA SER A 134 -3.57 -10.56 13.66
C SER A 134 -4.42 -11.17 12.56
N SER A 135 -5.59 -11.68 12.93
CA SER A 135 -6.57 -12.23 11.99
C SER A 135 -7.53 -11.13 11.55
N ILE A 136 -7.69 -10.93 10.25
CA ILE A 136 -8.71 -10.04 9.69
C ILE A 136 -9.86 -10.87 9.13
N SER A 137 -11.02 -10.78 9.77
CA SER A 137 -12.23 -11.45 9.30
C SER A 137 -12.92 -10.68 8.17
N VAL A 138 -13.45 -11.42 7.20
CA VAL A 138 -14.12 -10.87 6.02
C VAL A 138 -15.41 -11.63 5.70
N GLU A 139 -16.31 -10.96 5.00
CA GLU A 139 -17.59 -11.51 4.53
C GLU A 139 -17.61 -11.54 2.99
N GLY A 140 -18.05 -12.65 2.41
CA GLY A 140 -18.10 -12.83 0.96
C GLY A 140 -17.92 -14.29 0.53
N GLU A 141 -18.19 -14.58 -0.73
CA GLU A 141 -18.09 -15.95 -1.26
C GLU A 141 -16.65 -16.46 -1.30
N TYR A 142 -15.66 -15.60 -1.62
CA TYR A 142 -14.23 -15.94 -1.75
C TYR A 142 -13.99 -17.37 -2.23
N LYS A 143 -14.42 -17.66 -3.45
CA LYS A 143 -14.30 -18.99 -4.06
C LYS A 143 -12.85 -19.39 -4.15
N SER A 144 -12.54 -20.61 -3.77
CA SER A 144 -11.17 -21.11 -3.84
C SER A 144 -10.85 -21.54 -5.27
N LYS A 145 -9.57 -21.48 -5.67
CA LYS A 145 -9.10 -21.96 -6.98
C LYS A 145 -9.49 -23.42 -7.27
N GLU A 146 -9.71 -24.22 -6.22
CA GLU A 146 -10.15 -25.62 -6.31
C GLU A 146 -11.64 -25.75 -6.71
N GLU A 147 -12.45 -24.71 -6.49
CA GLU A 147 -13.89 -24.70 -6.81
C GLU A 147 -14.20 -24.24 -8.24
N GLU A 148 -13.26 -23.56 -8.93
CA GLU A 148 -13.54 -22.91 -10.22
C GLU A 148 -13.05 -23.65 -11.46
N ASN A 149 -12.31 -24.77 -11.38
CA ASN A 149 -11.83 -25.54 -12.55
C ASN A 149 -11.16 -24.66 -13.64
N GLN A 150 -10.56 -23.53 -13.27
CA GLN A 150 -9.91 -22.60 -14.20
C GLN A 150 -8.39 -22.81 -14.16
N GLU A 151 -7.82 -23.26 -15.28
CA GLU A 151 -6.39 -23.19 -15.56
C GLU A 151 -6.03 -21.73 -15.87
N ILE A 152 -5.46 -21.01 -14.90
CA ILE A 152 -4.82 -19.70 -15.13
C ILE A 152 -3.43 -19.73 -14.47
N GLU A 153 -2.48 -19.11 -15.17
CA GLU A 153 -1.02 -19.06 -14.99
C GLU A 153 -0.52 -19.17 -13.54
N GLU A 154 0.43 -20.09 -13.33
CA GLU A 154 1.07 -20.42 -12.03
C GLU A 154 1.83 -19.26 -11.36
N GLU A 155 1.91 -18.08 -11.98
CA GLU A 155 2.87 -17.05 -11.62
C GLU A 155 2.44 -16.12 -10.47
N MET A 156 1.16 -16.15 -10.03
CA MET A 156 0.66 -15.32 -8.93
C MET A 156 -0.14 -16.15 -7.89
N LYS A 157 0.56 -16.63 -6.84
CA LYS A 157 -0.06 -17.30 -5.69
C LYS A 157 -0.62 -16.28 -4.71
N ALA A 158 -1.84 -15.82 -4.96
CA ALA A 158 -2.63 -15.06 -3.98
C ALA A 158 -2.90 -15.89 -2.71
N ILE A 159 -3.03 -15.20 -1.58
CA ILE A 159 -3.45 -15.80 -0.31
C ILE A 159 -4.81 -16.47 -0.43
N LYS A 160 -5.03 -17.51 0.37
CA LYS A 160 -6.32 -18.17 0.52
C LYS A 160 -7.12 -17.50 1.64
N ILE A 161 -8.22 -16.86 1.27
CA ILE A 161 -9.21 -16.34 2.22
C ILE A 161 -10.08 -17.51 2.69
N VAL A 162 -9.75 -18.06 3.85
CA VAL A 162 -10.36 -19.30 4.38
C VAL A 162 -10.63 -19.18 5.87
N HIS A 163 -11.43 -20.11 6.41
CA HIS A 163 -11.62 -20.24 7.84
C HIS A 163 -10.33 -20.70 8.53
N GLY A 164 -10.12 -20.23 9.75
CA GLY A 164 -9.01 -20.66 10.60
C GLY A 164 -9.31 -20.38 12.08
N TYR A 165 -8.26 -20.36 12.90
CA TYR A 165 -8.40 -20.00 14.31
C TYR A 165 -8.74 -18.51 14.42
N SER A 166 -9.94 -18.20 14.93
CA SER A 166 -10.43 -16.82 15.07
C SER A 166 -10.10 -16.28 16.47
N ARG A 167 -9.21 -15.28 16.52
CA ARG A 167 -8.85 -14.58 17.77
C ARG A 167 -10.02 -13.76 18.33
N ASP A 168 -10.84 -13.23 17.42
CA ASP A 168 -12.02 -12.41 17.72
C ASP A 168 -13.29 -13.23 17.98
N LYS A 169 -13.16 -14.57 18.10
CA LYS A 169 -14.27 -15.49 18.38
C LYS A 169 -15.37 -15.47 17.31
N ARG A 170 -14.99 -15.27 16.05
CA ARG A 170 -15.84 -15.35 14.85
C ARG A 170 -15.40 -16.48 13.90
N PRO A 171 -15.45 -17.75 14.34
CA PRO A 171 -15.04 -18.89 13.51
C PRO A 171 -15.97 -19.13 12.31
N ASP A 172 -17.12 -18.44 12.27
CA ASP A 172 -18.05 -18.43 11.14
C ASP A 172 -17.52 -17.64 9.94
N LEU A 173 -16.63 -16.68 10.17
CA LEU A 173 -16.09 -15.82 9.12
C LEU A 173 -14.81 -16.40 8.50
N LYS A 174 -14.66 -16.18 7.19
CA LYS A 174 -13.37 -16.37 6.52
C LYS A 174 -12.41 -15.28 6.97
N GLN A 175 -11.12 -15.55 6.88
CA GLN A 175 -10.10 -14.59 7.33
C GLN A 175 -8.83 -14.68 6.49
N PHE A 176 -7.94 -13.72 6.71
CA PHE A 176 -6.53 -13.79 6.37
C PHE A 176 -5.70 -13.32 7.58
N ILE A 177 -4.42 -13.66 7.59
CA ILE A 177 -3.52 -13.32 8.70
C ILE A 177 -2.56 -12.21 8.25
N ILE A 178 -2.34 -11.23 9.12
CA ILE A 178 -1.31 -10.21 8.97
C ILE A 178 -0.25 -10.47 10.04
N ASP A 179 0.98 -10.75 9.60
CA ASP A 179 2.16 -10.75 10.47
C ASP A 179 2.86 -9.41 10.35
N MET A 180 3.19 -8.79 11.48
CA MET A 180 3.88 -7.50 11.49
C MET A 180 5.02 -7.50 12.50
N VAL A 181 6.19 -7.01 12.06
CA VAL A 181 7.29 -6.68 12.96
C VAL A 181 7.31 -5.18 13.16
N VAL A 182 7.31 -4.75 14.42
CA VAL A 182 7.41 -3.35 14.82
C VAL A 182 8.68 -3.11 15.63
N SER A 183 9.21 -1.89 15.56
CA SER A 183 10.29 -1.43 16.45
C SER A 183 9.82 -1.35 17.90
N GLY A 184 10.72 -1.58 18.86
CA GLY A 184 10.45 -1.26 20.27
C GLY A 184 10.45 0.24 20.57
N ASP A 185 10.87 1.06 19.61
CA ASP A 185 10.83 2.52 19.66
C ASP A 185 9.55 3.05 19.00
N GLY A 186 8.48 3.12 19.81
CA GLY A 186 7.20 3.70 19.37
C GLY A 186 6.39 2.84 18.42
N ASP A 187 6.64 1.53 18.38
CA ASP A 187 5.87 0.53 17.61
C ASP A 187 5.79 0.82 16.10
N VAL A 188 6.81 1.48 15.54
CA VAL A 188 6.87 1.77 14.10
C VAL A 188 6.97 0.46 13.31
N PRO A 189 6.07 0.20 12.33
CA PRO A 189 6.15 -0.99 11.49
C PRO A 189 7.44 -1.04 10.67
N LEU A 190 8.09 -2.21 10.64
CA LEU A 190 9.34 -2.46 9.92
C LEU A 190 9.21 -3.55 8.86
N TYR A 191 8.26 -4.47 9.04
CA TYR A 191 7.97 -5.57 8.13
C TYR A 191 6.51 -5.97 8.24
N LEU A 192 5.92 -6.37 7.11
CA LEU A 192 4.55 -6.85 7.04
C LEU A 192 4.43 -7.96 6.01
N LYS A 193 3.73 -9.04 6.39
CA LYS A 193 3.39 -10.14 5.48
C LYS A 193 1.95 -10.59 5.69
N ILE A 194 1.31 -10.93 4.59
CA ILE A 194 -0.07 -11.42 4.57
C ILE A 194 -0.03 -12.91 4.26
N ASP A 195 -0.75 -13.71 5.03
CA ASP A 195 -0.88 -15.16 4.86
C ASP A 195 -2.33 -15.61 4.73
N ASP A 196 -2.47 -16.87 4.32
CA ASP A 196 -3.72 -17.63 4.33
C ASP A 196 -4.40 -17.60 5.70
N GLY A 197 -5.74 -17.62 5.70
CA GLY A 197 -6.54 -17.50 6.92
C GLY A 197 -6.36 -18.59 7.97
N ASN A 198 -5.70 -19.68 7.63
CA ASN A 198 -5.42 -20.82 8.51
C ASN A 198 -3.93 -20.98 8.86
N ALA A 199 -3.10 -19.96 8.58
CA ALA A 199 -1.70 -19.96 8.99
C ALA A 199 -1.58 -19.99 10.52
N ASP A 200 -0.63 -20.80 11.03
CA ASP A 200 -0.37 -20.97 12.45
C ASP A 200 0.92 -20.25 12.87
N ASP A 201 0.83 -19.34 13.83
CA ASP A 201 1.94 -18.53 14.35
C ASP A 201 3.20 -19.33 14.66
N LYS A 202 3.02 -20.49 15.33
CA LYS A 202 4.15 -21.32 15.78
C LYS A 202 4.97 -21.82 14.60
N SER A 203 4.33 -22.00 13.45
CA SER A 203 4.98 -22.47 12.24
C SER A 203 5.68 -21.35 11.47
N VAL A 204 5.18 -20.11 11.52
CA VAL A 204 5.65 -19.02 10.64
C VAL A 204 6.59 -18.03 11.32
N PHE A 205 6.51 -17.80 12.63
CA PHE A 205 7.25 -16.69 13.28
C PHE A 205 8.77 -16.77 13.14
N VAL A 206 9.34 -17.98 13.24
CA VAL A 206 10.79 -18.18 13.07
C VAL A 206 11.22 -17.83 11.65
N GLU A 207 10.38 -18.13 10.66
CA GLU A 207 10.63 -17.77 9.26
C GLU A 207 10.53 -16.26 9.05
N ARG A 208 9.52 -15.59 9.62
CA ARG A 208 9.37 -14.13 9.52
C ARG A 208 10.56 -13.37 10.08
N LEU A 209 11.07 -13.78 11.24
CA LEU A 209 12.28 -13.19 11.80
C LEU A 209 13.53 -13.44 10.94
N LYS A 210 13.60 -14.57 10.21
CA LYS A 210 14.68 -14.83 9.26
C LYS A 210 14.55 -13.99 8.00
N GLU A 211 13.33 -13.79 7.50
CA GLU A 211 13.05 -12.92 6.35
C GLU A 211 13.37 -11.47 6.67
N PHE A 212 12.94 -10.97 7.84
CA PHE A 212 13.21 -9.60 8.28
C PHE A 212 14.71 -9.30 8.48
N LYS A 213 15.51 -10.28 8.90
CA LYS A 213 16.95 -10.11 9.15
C LYS A 213 17.82 -10.17 7.89
N LYS A 214 17.27 -10.52 6.73
CA LYS A 214 18.00 -10.56 5.45
C LYS A 214 18.08 -9.17 4.82
#